data_AF-A0A961YY96-F1
#
_entry.id   AF-A0A961YY96-F1
#
_cell.length_a   1.000
_cell.length_b   1.000
_cell.length_c   1.000
_cell.angle_alpha   90.00
_cell.angle_beta   90.00
_cell.angle_gamma   90.00
#
_symmetry.space_group_name_H-M   'P 1'
#
loop_
_entity.id
_entity.type
_entity.pdbx_description
1 polymer ?
#
loop_
_entity_poly.entity_id
_entity_poly.type
_entity_poly.pdbx_seq_one_letter_code
_entity_poly.pdbx_strand_id
1 'polypeptide(L)'
;MTQEFPASSSSPGAQQWRGTTIVTVRKDGQAVIAGDGQVSLGSTVIKANARKVRRLGKGEVIGGFAGATADAFTLFERLEAKLEQYPGQLMRAAVELAKDWRTDRYLRRLEAMMIVADATTTLVLTGTGDVLEPEEHIMGIGSGGNYALAAARALADQPLSAEEIARRAMAIAADICVYTNGNVVVESVKSDR
;
A
#
# COMPACT_ATOMS: atom_id res chain seq x y z
N MET A 1 -18.09 -36.94 28.10
CA MET A 1 -16.98 -37.06 27.14
C MET A 1 -16.76 -35.66 26.56
N THR A 2 -16.03 -34.82 27.29
CA THR A 2 -15.71 -33.43 26.92
C THR A 2 -14.42 -33.47 26.10
N GLN A 3 -14.49 -33.12 24.82
CA GLN A 3 -13.28 -32.92 24.00
C GLN A 3 -12.64 -31.58 24.39
N GLU A 4 -11.41 -31.64 24.90
CA GLU A 4 -10.55 -30.46 25.06
C GLU A 4 -10.04 -30.05 23.68
N PHE A 5 -10.30 -28.80 23.28
CA PHE A 5 -9.68 -28.20 22.11
C PHE A 5 -8.22 -27.82 22.46
N PRO A 6 -7.21 -28.24 21.67
CA PRO A 6 -5.84 -27.86 21.95
C PRO A 6 -5.68 -26.35 21.75
N ALA A 7 -5.26 -25.64 22.80
CA ALA A 7 -4.90 -24.23 22.70
C ALA A 7 -3.74 -24.08 21.71
N SER A 8 -3.98 -23.33 20.62
CA SER A 8 -2.93 -22.95 19.68
C SER A 8 -1.85 -22.16 20.41
N SER A 9 -0.63 -22.68 20.45
CA SER A 9 0.52 -22.02 21.04
C SER A 9 0.98 -20.84 20.16
N SER A 10 0.34 -19.68 20.27
CA SER A 10 0.92 -18.43 19.81
C SER A 10 1.90 -17.93 20.87
N SER A 11 3.19 -17.85 20.53
CA SER A 11 4.23 -17.32 21.42
C SER A 11 3.84 -15.92 21.94
N PRO A 12 3.76 -15.70 23.26
CA PRO A 12 3.55 -14.36 23.81
C PRO A 12 4.87 -13.59 23.74
N GLY A 13 4.89 -12.42 23.07
CA GLY A 13 5.90 -11.40 23.42
C GLY A 13 6.64 -10.64 22.33
N ALA A 14 6.37 -10.81 21.03
CA ALA A 14 6.83 -9.83 20.05
C ALA A 14 5.70 -8.83 19.78
N GLN A 15 5.78 -7.62 20.35
CA GLN A 15 4.86 -6.54 19.99
C GLN A 15 5.02 -6.25 18.49
N GLN A 16 4.08 -6.74 17.69
CA GLN A 16 4.14 -6.58 16.24
C GLN A 16 3.83 -5.13 15.89
N TRP A 17 4.71 -4.51 15.11
CA TRP A 17 4.43 -3.24 14.47
C TRP A 17 3.31 -3.45 13.45
N ARG A 18 2.17 -2.79 13.68
CA ARG A 18 1.04 -2.76 12.75
C ARG A 18 1.04 -1.40 12.07
N GLY A 19 1.06 -1.45 10.75
CA GLY A 19 1.22 -0.29 9.89
C GLY A 19 0.03 -0.09 8.96
N THR A 20 -0.13 1.19 8.65
CA THR A 20 -1.11 1.84 7.77
C THR A 20 -1.67 1.01 6.64
N THR A 21 -2.96 1.24 6.42
CA THR A 21 -3.77 0.79 5.31
C THR A 21 -3.56 1.72 4.12
N ILE A 22 -3.35 1.16 2.95
CA ILE A 22 -3.24 1.89 1.69
C ILE A 22 -4.17 1.23 0.68
N VAL A 23 -4.82 2.05 -0.13
CA VAL A 23 -5.65 1.62 -1.25
C VAL A 23 -5.25 2.37 -2.51
N THR A 24 -5.24 1.68 -3.65
CA THR A 24 -5.20 2.29 -4.97
C THR A 24 -6.50 2.08 -5.69
N VAL A 25 -6.92 3.12 -6.44
CA VAL A 25 -8.05 3.08 -7.36
C VAL A 25 -7.63 3.77 -8.64
N ARG A 26 -7.83 3.11 -9.78
CA ARG A 26 -7.74 3.75 -11.09
C ARG A 26 -9.10 3.73 -11.75
N LYS A 27 -9.58 4.89 -12.17
CA LYS A 27 -10.86 5.05 -12.84
C LYS A 27 -10.84 6.33 -13.69
N ASP A 28 -11.46 6.27 -14.87
CA ASP A 28 -11.63 7.41 -15.77
C ASP A 28 -10.32 8.18 -16.04
N GLY A 29 -9.24 7.44 -16.34
CA GLY A 29 -7.93 8.01 -16.63
C GLY A 29 -7.18 8.59 -15.43
N GLN A 30 -7.71 8.49 -14.20
CA GLN A 30 -7.05 8.94 -12.98
C GLN A 30 -6.66 7.76 -12.10
N ALA A 31 -5.40 7.75 -11.64
CA ALA A 31 -4.96 6.87 -10.56
C ALA A 31 -4.84 7.64 -9.25
N VAL A 32 -5.30 7.02 -8.18
CA VAL A 32 -5.28 7.55 -6.83
C VAL A 32 -4.69 6.50 -5.90
N ILE A 33 -3.76 6.92 -5.05
CA ILE A 33 -3.31 6.15 -3.90
C ILE A 33 -3.69 6.94 -2.65
N ALA A 34 -4.43 6.28 -1.76
CA ALA A 34 -4.81 6.83 -0.46
C ALA A 34 -4.27 5.95 0.65
N GLY A 35 -3.92 6.54 1.79
CA GLY A 35 -3.48 5.77 2.95
C GLY A 35 -3.69 6.55 4.24
N ASP A 36 -3.97 5.82 5.31
CA ASP A 36 -4.12 6.41 6.64
C ASP A 36 -2.74 6.68 7.30
N GLY A 37 -2.76 7.21 8.52
CA GLY A 37 -1.57 7.58 9.25
C GLY A 37 -1.28 6.76 10.50
N GLN A 38 -2.07 5.74 10.82
CA GLN A 38 -1.92 4.98 12.05
C GLN A 38 -0.71 4.04 12.04
N VAL A 39 0.12 4.16 13.06
CA VAL A 39 1.17 3.21 13.40
C VAL A 39 0.94 2.76 14.83
N SER A 40 0.76 1.45 14.99
CA SER A 40 0.47 0.81 16.27
C SER A 40 1.59 -0.15 16.64
N LEU A 41 1.90 -0.21 17.93
CA LEU A 41 2.78 -1.21 18.53
C LEU A 41 1.93 -2.06 19.47
N GLY A 42 1.62 -3.29 19.05
CA GLY A 42 0.55 -4.06 19.69
C GLY A 42 -0.78 -3.30 19.62
N SER A 43 -1.46 -3.16 20.75
CA SER A 43 -2.75 -2.44 20.87
C SER A 43 -2.62 -0.92 21.05
N THR A 44 -1.41 -0.37 21.12
CA THR A 44 -1.19 1.04 21.42
C THR A 44 -0.87 1.82 20.16
N VAL A 45 -1.58 2.94 19.92
CA VAL A 45 -1.27 3.87 18.83
C VAL A 45 -0.03 4.69 19.22
N ILE A 46 1.05 4.56 18.45
CA ILE A 46 2.30 5.30 18.67
C ILE A 46 2.32 6.59 17.85
N LYS A 47 1.71 6.57 16.65
CA LYS A 47 1.60 7.74 15.77
C LYS A 47 0.31 7.64 14.97
N ALA A 48 -0.44 8.74 14.90
CA ALA A 48 -1.72 8.78 14.19
C ALA A 48 -1.65 9.42 12.79
N ASN A 49 -0.51 10.02 12.42
CA ASN A 49 -0.34 10.85 11.24
C ASN A 49 0.94 10.53 10.45
N ALA A 50 1.33 9.26 10.37
CA ALA A 50 2.39 8.84 9.46
C ALA A 50 2.00 9.15 8.01
N ARG A 51 2.97 9.54 7.18
CA ARG A 51 2.75 9.79 5.75
C ARG A 51 3.52 8.75 4.95
N LYS A 52 2.81 7.70 4.51
CA LYS A 52 3.38 6.62 3.70
C LYS A 52 2.93 6.61 2.25
N VAL A 53 2.12 7.61 1.88
CA VAL A 53 1.79 7.94 0.49
C VAL A 53 2.61 9.17 0.09
N ARG A 54 3.21 9.14 -1.09
CA ARG A 54 4.02 10.25 -1.63
C ARG A 54 4.09 10.24 -3.15
N ARG A 55 4.54 11.35 -3.72
CA ARG A 55 4.98 11.46 -5.11
C ARG A 55 6.46 11.08 -5.25
N LEU A 56 6.81 10.56 -6.44
CA LEU A 56 8.13 10.07 -6.84
C LEU A 56 8.42 10.53 -8.28
N GLY A 57 9.66 10.41 -8.74
CA GLY A 57 10.02 10.60 -10.15
C GLY A 57 9.57 11.97 -10.70
N LYS A 58 9.93 13.05 -10.00
CA LYS A 58 9.52 14.45 -10.32
C LYS A 58 8.01 14.71 -10.30
N GLY A 59 7.22 13.83 -9.68
CA GLY A 59 5.78 14.00 -9.50
C GLY A 59 4.91 13.20 -10.46
N GLU A 60 5.51 12.48 -11.40
CA GLU A 60 4.84 11.66 -12.42
C GLU A 60 4.37 10.31 -11.88
N VAL A 61 4.98 9.85 -10.78
CA VAL A 61 4.66 8.59 -10.11
C VAL A 61 4.16 8.87 -8.70
N ILE A 62 3.16 8.13 -8.26
CA ILE A 62 2.68 8.10 -6.87
C ILE A 62 2.93 6.73 -6.28
N GLY A 63 3.21 6.67 -4.98
CA GLY A 63 3.51 5.43 -4.29
C GLY A 63 2.97 5.39 -2.87
N GLY A 64 2.64 4.19 -2.40
CA GLY A 64 2.21 3.88 -1.05
C GLY A 64 2.91 2.63 -0.53
N PHE A 65 3.38 2.66 0.73
CA PHE A 65 4.04 1.51 1.36
C PHE A 65 3.39 1.04 2.67
N ALA A 66 3.05 -0.24 2.76
CA ALA A 66 2.51 -0.86 3.97
C ALA A 66 3.58 -1.71 4.67
N GLY A 67 4.33 -1.08 5.57
CA GLY A 67 5.37 -1.73 6.38
C GLY A 67 6.02 -0.74 7.35
N ALA A 68 7.23 -1.05 7.83
CA ALA A 68 7.96 -0.14 8.70
C ALA A 68 8.38 1.14 7.95
N THR A 69 8.42 2.27 8.66
CA THR A 69 8.73 3.57 8.05
C THR A 69 10.12 3.61 7.44
N ALA A 70 11.11 2.98 8.08
CA ALA A 70 12.49 2.95 7.57
C ALA A 70 12.59 2.21 6.23
N ASP A 71 11.94 1.04 6.11
CA ASP A 71 11.90 0.27 4.87
C ASP A 71 11.23 1.04 3.74
N ALA A 72 10.17 1.79 4.06
CA ALA A 72 9.49 2.66 3.12
C ALA A 72 10.44 3.68 2.50
N PHE A 73 11.25 4.36 3.32
CA PHE A 73 12.23 5.34 2.84
C PHE A 73 13.25 4.67 1.91
N THR A 74 13.85 3.57 2.34
CA THR A 74 14.85 2.85 1.53
C THR A 74 14.29 2.38 0.19
N LEU A 75 13.08 1.81 0.16
CA LEU A 75 12.49 1.31 -1.08
C LEU A 75 12.05 2.43 -2.02
N PHE A 76 11.54 3.55 -1.50
CA PHE A 76 11.23 4.71 -2.32
C PHE A 76 12.47 5.36 -2.90
N GLU A 77 13.55 5.54 -2.13
CA GLU A 77 14.82 6.07 -2.63
C GLU A 77 15.41 5.18 -3.74
N ARG A 78 15.38 3.84 -3.55
CA ARG A 78 15.81 2.91 -4.60
C ARG A 78 14.92 2.98 -5.83
N LEU A 79 13.61 3.12 -5.66
CA LEU A 79 12.69 3.29 -6.79
C LEU A 79 12.97 4.59 -7.55
N GLU A 80 13.20 5.70 -6.85
CA GLU A 80 13.56 6.98 -7.48
C GLU A 80 14.82 6.86 -8.33
N ALA A 81 15.86 6.19 -7.83
CA ALA A 81 17.06 5.92 -8.62
C ALA A 81 16.76 5.10 -9.89
N LYS A 82 15.85 4.11 -9.82
CA LYS A 82 15.42 3.34 -11.01
C LYS A 82 14.58 4.19 -11.97
N LEU A 83 13.73 5.08 -11.47
CA LEU A 83 12.95 6.00 -12.30
C LEU A 83 13.83 7.02 -13.02
N GLU A 84 14.91 7.48 -12.39
CA GLU A 84 15.93 8.31 -13.04
C GLU A 84 16.70 7.55 -14.12
N GLN A 85 17.02 6.27 -13.88
CA GLN A 85 17.70 5.41 -14.84
C GLN A 85 16.79 5.03 -16.03
N TYR A 86 15.49 4.90 -15.80
CA TYR A 86 14.50 4.52 -16.81
C TYR A 86 13.32 5.51 -16.86
N PRO A 87 13.54 6.75 -17.36
CA PRO A 87 12.50 7.77 -17.40
C PRO A 87 11.25 7.31 -18.16
N GLY A 88 10.08 7.56 -17.59
CA GLY A 88 8.78 7.22 -18.18
C GLY A 88 8.47 5.72 -18.26
N GLN A 89 9.28 4.84 -17.66
CA GLN A 89 9.11 3.38 -17.72
C GLN A 89 8.89 2.79 -16.32
N LEU A 90 7.75 3.08 -15.69
CA LEU A 90 7.43 2.60 -14.34
C LEU A 90 7.54 1.08 -14.22
N MET A 91 6.98 0.32 -15.16
CA MET A 91 7.05 -1.15 -15.17
C MET A 91 8.51 -1.64 -15.13
N ARG A 92 9.38 -1.04 -15.95
CA ARG A 92 10.79 -1.42 -15.98
C ARG A 92 11.49 -1.07 -14.68
N ALA A 93 11.28 0.15 -14.17
CA ALA A 93 11.85 0.58 -12.91
C ALA A 93 11.41 -0.33 -11.74
N ALA A 94 10.13 -0.72 -11.70
CA ALA A 94 9.58 -1.63 -10.72
C ALA A 94 10.19 -3.04 -10.79
N VAL A 95 10.35 -3.59 -12.01
CA VAL A 95 10.99 -4.90 -12.21
C VAL A 95 12.46 -4.89 -11.77
N GLU A 96 13.21 -3.84 -12.10
CA GLU A 96 14.60 -3.71 -11.66
C GLU A 96 14.71 -3.54 -10.13
N LEU A 97 13.79 -2.79 -9.52
CA LEU A 97 13.71 -2.72 -8.05
C LEU A 97 13.38 -4.08 -7.43
N ALA A 98 12.44 -4.84 -7.99
CA ALA A 98 12.05 -6.14 -7.46
C ALA A 98 13.22 -7.15 -7.50
N LYS A 99 14.05 -7.11 -8.54
CA LYS A 99 15.30 -7.89 -8.62
C LYS A 99 16.27 -7.51 -7.49
N ASP A 100 16.48 -6.21 -7.27
CA ASP A 100 17.35 -5.70 -6.20
C ASP A 100 16.80 -6.08 -4.82
N TRP A 101 15.49 -5.96 -4.62
CA TRP A 101 14.81 -6.31 -3.37
C TRP A 101 14.99 -7.80 -3.04
N ARG A 102 14.78 -8.70 -4.02
CA ARG A 102 14.91 -10.15 -3.82
C ARG A 102 16.35 -10.60 -3.52
N THR A 103 17.34 -9.91 -4.06
CA THR A 103 18.76 -10.27 -3.90
C THR A 103 19.37 -9.67 -2.62
N ASP A 104 18.82 -8.58 -2.12
CA ASP A 104 19.27 -7.94 -0.89
C ASP A 104 18.97 -8.79 0.36
N ARG A 105 20.01 -9.07 1.15
CA ARG A 105 19.93 -9.95 2.33
C ARG A 105 18.94 -9.43 3.38
N TYR A 106 18.82 -8.11 3.52
CA TYR A 106 17.95 -7.47 4.50
C TYR A 106 16.52 -7.34 3.96
N LEU A 107 16.37 -6.79 2.76
CA LEU A 107 15.05 -6.45 2.23
C LEU A 107 14.18 -7.68 1.90
N ARG A 108 14.76 -8.81 1.50
CA ARG A 108 14.00 -10.03 1.16
C ARG A 108 13.21 -10.65 2.34
N ARG A 109 13.47 -10.21 3.57
CA ARG A 109 12.77 -10.67 4.78
C ARG A 109 11.60 -9.76 5.15
N LEU A 110 11.40 -8.68 4.41
CA LEU A 110 10.30 -7.76 4.64
C LEU A 110 8.99 -8.39 4.16
N GLU A 111 8.02 -8.49 5.07
CA GLU A 111 6.64 -8.87 4.75
C GLU A 111 5.83 -7.71 4.16
N ALA A 112 6.51 -6.62 3.78
CA ALA A 112 5.88 -5.40 3.33
C ALA A 112 5.49 -5.45 1.85
N MET A 113 4.42 -4.74 1.52
CA MET A 113 3.97 -4.52 0.14
C MET A 113 4.03 -3.03 -0.19
N MET A 114 4.25 -2.74 -1.47
CA MET A 114 4.27 -1.39 -2.01
C MET A 114 3.33 -1.31 -3.21
N ILE A 115 2.55 -0.23 -3.31
CA ILE A 115 1.79 0.10 -4.50
C ILE A 115 2.43 1.33 -5.15
N VAL A 116 2.59 1.31 -6.46
CA VAL A 116 3.08 2.45 -7.26
C VAL A 116 2.23 2.62 -8.50
N ALA A 117 2.01 3.86 -8.93
CA ALA A 117 1.23 4.15 -10.12
C ALA A 117 1.73 5.38 -10.86
N ASP A 118 1.69 5.32 -12.19
CA ASP A 118 1.83 6.48 -13.08
C ASP A 118 0.50 6.78 -13.78
N ALA A 119 0.52 7.66 -14.78
CA ALA A 119 -0.64 8.04 -15.57
C ALA A 119 -1.39 6.85 -16.22
N THR A 120 -0.74 5.71 -16.44
CA THR A 120 -1.25 4.58 -17.23
C THR A 120 -1.21 3.24 -16.53
N THR A 121 -0.26 3.03 -15.61
CA THR A 121 0.06 1.72 -15.04
C THR A 121 -0.03 1.78 -13.51
N THR A 122 -0.58 0.74 -12.87
CA THR A 122 -0.61 0.58 -11.41
C THR A 122 0.01 -0.76 -11.03
N LEU A 123 1.03 -0.78 -10.19
CA LEU A 123 1.77 -1.98 -9.84
C LEU A 123 1.80 -2.21 -8.33
N VAL A 124 1.78 -3.49 -7.96
CA VAL A 124 2.01 -3.98 -6.61
C VAL A 124 3.36 -4.70 -6.59
N LEU A 125 4.22 -4.31 -5.67
CA LEU A 125 5.53 -4.93 -5.45
C LEU A 125 5.56 -5.60 -4.08
N THR A 126 6.18 -6.78 -4.01
CA THR A 126 6.30 -7.57 -2.80
C THR A 126 7.76 -7.84 -2.45
N GLY A 127 8.05 -8.12 -1.17
CA GLY A 127 9.40 -8.51 -0.73
C GLY A 127 9.93 -9.83 -1.30
N THR A 128 9.06 -10.65 -1.92
CA THR A 128 9.43 -11.86 -2.67
C THR A 128 9.94 -11.56 -4.07
N GLY A 129 9.84 -10.30 -4.51
CA GLY A 129 10.30 -9.85 -5.83
C GLY A 129 9.24 -9.99 -6.93
N ASP A 130 7.95 -10.06 -6.56
CA ASP A 130 6.85 -10.07 -7.52
C ASP A 130 6.47 -8.63 -7.91
N VAL A 131 6.11 -8.46 -9.19
CA VAL A 131 5.57 -7.21 -9.73
C VAL A 131 4.26 -7.57 -10.43
N LEU A 132 3.16 -7.09 -9.88
CA LEU A 132 1.82 -7.50 -10.28
C LEU A 132 0.96 -6.29 -10.63
N GLU A 133 0.19 -6.38 -11.70
CA GLU A 133 -0.87 -5.43 -11.99
C GLU A 133 -2.16 -5.91 -11.32
N PRO A 134 -2.84 -5.09 -10.50
CA PRO A 134 -4.02 -5.53 -9.78
C PRO A 134 -5.23 -5.63 -10.71
N GLU A 135 -6.06 -6.66 -10.47
CA GLU A 135 -7.35 -6.81 -11.14
C GLU A 135 -8.24 -5.58 -10.90
N GLU A 136 -8.99 -5.18 -11.92
CA GLU A 136 -9.85 -3.98 -11.92
C GLU A 136 -9.09 -2.68 -11.57
N HIS A 137 -7.75 -2.72 -11.59
CA HIS A 137 -6.87 -1.63 -11.17
C HIS A 137 -7.13 -1.11 -9.74
N ILE A 138 -7.67 -1.97 -8.86
CA ILE A 138 -7.95 -1.66 -7.45
C ILE A 138 -7.20 -2.65 -6.56
N MET A 139 -6.45 -2.13 -5.58
CA MET A 139 -5.74 -2.96 -4.60
C MET A 139 -5.71 -2.29 -3.23
N GLY A 140 -5.86 -3.07 -2.16
CA GLY A 140 -5.64 -2.64 -0.79
C GLY A 140 -4.51 -3.43 -0.14
N ILE A 141 -3.63 -2.74 0.60
CA ILE A 141 -2.52 -3.35 1.36
C ILE A 141 -2.50 -2.81 2.80
N GLY A 142 -1.80 -3.50 3.69
CA GLY A 142 -1.67 -3.11 5.10
C GLY A 142 -2.80 -3.64 5.98
N SER A 143 -2.86 -3.14 7.22
CA SER A 143 -3.65 -3.77 8.30
C SER A 143 -5.15 -3.86 8.00
N GLY A 144 -5.71 -2.84 7.34
CA GLY A 144 -7.10 -2.78 6.87
C GLY A 144 -7.24 -2.91 5.36
N GLY A 145 -6.20 -3.38 4.66
CA GLY A 145 -6.14 -3.42 3.20
C GLY A 145 -7.32 -4.17 2.57
N ASN A 146 -7.71 -5.31 3.13
CA ASN A 146 -8.83 -6.10 2.61
C ASN A 146 -10.19 -5.41 2.76
N TYR A 147 -10.39 -4.65 3.84
CA TYR A 147 -11.63 -3.88 4.04
C TYR A 147 -11.73 -2.74 3.02
N ALA A 148 -10.62 -1.99 2.85
CA ALA A 148 -10.53 -0.94 1.85
C ALA A 148 -10.68 -1.50 0.42
N LEU A 149 -10.07 -2.64 0.10
CA LEU A 149 -10.19 -3.31 -1.19
C LEU A 149 -11.65 -3.69 -1.49
N ALA A 150 -12.31 -4.38 -0.56
CA ALA A 150 -13.69 -4.81 -0.73
C ALA A 150 -14.63 -3.61 -0.92
N ALA A 151 -14.45 -2.55 -0.11
CA ALA A 151 -15.22 -1.32 -0.24
C ALA A 151 -14.98 -0.60 -1.57
N ALA A 152 -13.72 -0.48 -2.00
CA ALA A 152 -13.37 0.18 -3.26
C ALA A 152 -13.96 -0.58 -4.47
N ARG A 153 -13.88 -1.91 -4.48
CA ARG A 153 -14.50 -2.74 -5.53
C ARG A 153 -16.01 -2.58 -5.57
N ALA A 154 -16.69 -2.62 -4.43
CA ALA A 154 -18.14 -2.41 -4.36
C ALA A 154 -18.59 -1.02 -4.85
N LEU A 155 -17.70 -0.03 -4.78
CA LEU A 155 -17.95 1.35 -5.22
C LEU A 155 -17.48 1.61 -6.66
N ALA A 156 -16.81 0.67 -7.33
CA ALA A 156 -16.17 0.87 -8.63
C ALA A 156 -17.16 1.33 -9.72
N ASP A 157 -18.32 0.69 -9.79
CA ASP A 157 -19.37 0.95 -10.79
C ASP A 157 -20.27 2.14 -10.44
N GLN A 158 -20.08 2.78 -9.29
CA GLN A 158 -20.87 3.94 -8.88
C GLN A 158 -20.44 5.20 -9.66
N PRO A 159 -21.31 6.22 -9.80
CA PRO A 159 -20.95 7.50 -10.43
C PRO A 159 -20.08 8.36 -9.50
N LEU A 160 -18.91 7.83 -9.13
CA LEU A 160 -17.93 8.42 -8.23
C LEU A 160 -16.57 8.47 -8.93
N SER A 161 -15.82 9.55 -8.70
CA SER A 161 -14.42 9.67 -9.12
C SER A 161 -13.51 8.68 -8.38
N ALA A 162 -12.32 8.42 -8.95
CA ALA A 162 -11.32 7.56 -8.31
C ALA A 162 -10.96 8.03 -6.88
N GLU A 163 -10.88 9.34 -6.64
CA GLU A 163 -10.58 9.89 -5.33
C GLU A 163 -11.74 9.70 -4.33
N GLU A 164 -12.98 9.90 -4.77
CA GLU A 164 -14.15 9.67 -3.91
C GLU A 164 -14.25 8.20 -3.49
N ILE A 165 -14.01 7.27 -4.43
CA ILE A 165 -13.97 5.83 -4.15
C ILE A 165 -12.88 5.55 -3.10
N ALA A 166 -11.65 6.02 -3.32
CA ALA A 166 -10.53 5.80 -2.41
C ALA A 166 -10.81 6.34 -1.00
N ARG A 167 -11.34 7.57 -0.88
CA ARG A 167 -11.68 8.18 0.42
C ARG A 167 -12.80 7.42 1.15
N ARG A 168 -13.86 7.03 0.46
CA ARG A 168 -14.96 6.25 1.05
C ARG A 168 -14.51 4.85 1.48
N ALA A 169 -13.68 4.19 0.66
CA ALA A 169 -13.10 2.91 1.01
C ALA A 169 -12.21 2.98 2.26
N MET A 170 -11.38 4.01 2.37
CA MET A 170 -10.57 4.25 3.57
C MET A 170 -11.42 4.57 4.80
N ALA A 171 -12.50 5.32 4.67
CA ALA A 171 -13.43 5.60 5.77
C ALA A 171 -14.06 4.30 6.29
N ILE A 172 -14.56 3.43 5.40
CA ILE A 172 -15.10 2.11 5.78
C ILE A 172 -14.03 1.25 6.46
N ALA A 173 -12.80 1.26 5.95
CA ALA A 173 -11.71 0.54 6.58
C ALA A 173 -11.38 1.05 7.99
N ALA A 174 -11.46 2.37 8.22
CA ALA A 174 -11.24 2.98 9.52
C ALA A 174 -12.36 2.65 10.53
N ASP A 175 -13.59 2.49 10.07
CA ASP A 175 -14.72 2.10 10.94
C ASP A 175 -14.65 0.64 11.40
N ILE A 176 -13.94 -0.22 10.65
CA ILE A 176 -13.87 -1.66 10.90
C ILE A 176 -12.53 -2.08 11.53
N CYS A 177 -11.42 -1.56 11.00
CA CYS A 177 -10.07 -2.00 11.39
C CYS A 177 -9.50 -1.13 12.52
N VAL A 178 -9.29 -1.74 13.68
CA VAL A 178 -8.65 -1.07 14.85
C VAL A 178 -7.24 -0.52 14.59
N TYR A 179 -6.61 -0.93 13.48
CA TYR A 179 -5.28 -0.48 13.05
C TYR A 179 -5.30 0.53 11.90
N THR A 180 -6.46 1.08 11.57
CA THR A 180 -6.67 2.09 10.51
C THR A 180 -7.43 3.27 11.10
N ASN A 181 -7.01 4.50 10.82
CA ASN A 181 -7.75 5.70 11.25
C ASN A 181 -8.27 6.55 10.09
N GLY A 182 -9.04 7.58 10.41
CA GLY A 182 -9.60 8.53 9.44
C GLY A 182 -8.60 9.60 8.92
N ASN A 183 -7.33 9.58 9.36
CA ASN A 183 -6.34 10.57 8.92
C ASN A 183 -5.76 10.17 7.57
N VAL A 184 -6.52 10.38 6.50
CA VAL A 184 -6.18 9.92 5.15
C VAL A 184 -5.37 10.97 4.38
N VAL A 185 -4.24 10.53 3.84
CA VAL A 185 -3.48 11.25 2.80
C VAL A 185 -3.80 10.64 1.45
N VAL A 186 -3.96 11.48 0.43
CA VAL A 186 -4.28 11.07 -0.93
C VAL A 186 -3.29 11.71 -1.89
N GLU A 187 -2.76 10.91 -2.80
CA GLU A 187 -2.01 11.39 -3.96
C GLU A 187 -2.66 10.86 -5.23
N SER A 188 -2.60 11.66 -6.30
CA SER A 188 -3.22 11.31 -7.57
C SER A 188 -2.40 11.73 -8.77
N VAL A 189 -2.50 10.95 -9.85
CA VAL A 189 -1.93 11.25 -11.16
C VAL A 189 -3.03 11.07 -12.20
N LYS A 190 -3.08 11.98 -13.17
CA LYS A 190 -4.04 11.93 -14.27
C LYS A 190 -3.30 11.52 -15.54
N SER A 191 -3.98 10.74 -16.36
CA SER A 191 -3.61 10.56 -17.76
C SER A 191 -4.05 11.79 -18.53
N ASP A 192 -3.17 12.32 -19.39
CA ASP A 192 -3.51 13.39 -20.34
C ASP A 192 -4.28 12.85 -21.56
N ARG A 193 -4.78 11.61 -21.50
CA ARG A 193 -5.49 10.91 -22.59
C ARG A 193 -6.99 10.88 -22.35
#